data_AF-A0A924T456-F1
#
_entry.id   AF-A0A924T456-F1
#
_cell.length_a   1.000
_cell.length_b   1.000
_cell.length_c   1.000
_cell.angle_alpha   90.00
_cell.angle_beta   90.00
_cell.angle_gamma   90.00
#
_symmetry.space_group_name_H-M   'P 1'
#
loop_
_entity.id
_entity.type
_entity.pdbx_description
1 polymer ?
#
loop_
_entity_poly.entity_id
_entity_poly.type
_entity_poly.pdbx_seq_one_letter_code
_entity_poly.pdbx_strand_id
1 'polypeptide(L)'
;WKPQDLDLLEINEAFAAQACAVNQEMGWDTSKVNVNGGAIAIGHPIGASGCRILVTLLHEMQKRDAKKGIASLCIGGGMGVAVTIER
;
A
#
# COMPACT_ATOMS: atom_id res chain seq x y z
N TRP A 1 -0.12 14.84 3.48
CA TRP A 1 0.71 14.49 4.65
C TRP A 1 2.14 14.24 4.20
N LYS A 2 3.12 14.28 5.10
CA LYS A 2 4.49 13.82 4.82
C LYS A 2 4.54 12.29 4.87
N PRO A 3 5.48 11.62 4.18
CA PRO A 3 5.62 10.16 4.27
C PRO A 3 5.78 9.65 5.70
N GLN A 4 6.44 10.44 6.57
CA GLN A 4 6.65 10.11 7.98
C GLN A 4 5.38 10.19 8.84
N ASP A 5 4.34 10.88 8.36
CA ASP A 5 3.05 10.98 9.07
C ASP A 5 2.21 9.69 8.93
N LEU A 6 2.63 8.76 8.07
CA LEU A 6 1.88 7.53 7.79
C LEU A 6 2.18 6.45 8.84
N ASP A 7 1.10 5.83 9.33
CA ASP A 7 1.16 4.74 10.30
C ASP A 7 1.15 3.37 9.63
N LEU A 8 0.45 3.26 8.49
CA LEU A 8 0.31 2.01 7.74
C LEU A 8 0.18 2.25 6.23
N LEU A 9 0.78 1.37 5.43
CA LEU A 9 0.78 1.50 3.98
C LEU A 9 0.48 0.16 3.32
N GLU A 10 -0.41 0.17 2.34
CA GLU A 10 -0.63 -0.94 1.41
C GLU A 10 -0.22 -0.49 0.00
N ILE A 11 0.92 -0.99 -0.46
CA ILE A 11 1.52 -0.63 -1.74
C ILE A 11 1.53 -1.87 -2.61
N ASN A 12 0.70 -1.90 -3.65
CA ASN A 12 0.51 -3.11 -4.45
C ASN A 12 1.82 -3.60 -5.09
N GLU A 13 2.10 -4.87 -4.92
CA GLU A 13 3.31 -5.54 -5.41
C GLU A 13 2.99 -6.26 -6.73
N ALA A 14 2.79 -5.50 -7.82
CA ALA A 14 2.66 -6.12 -9.14
C ALA A 14 3.95 -6.86 -9.52
N PHE A 15 5.09 -6.27 -9.17
CA PHE A 15 6.42 -6.87 -9.31
C PHE A 15 7.34 -6.40 -8.18
N ALA A 16 8.21 -7.28 -7.67
CA ALA A 16 9.18 -6.93 -6.62
C ALA A 16 10.06 -5.73 -7.00
N ALA A 17 10.56 -5.71 -8.24
CA ALA A 17 11.41 -4.63 -8.74
C ALA A 17 10.72 -3.25 -8.64
N GLN A 18 9.47 -3.14 -9.08
CA GLN A 18 8.70 -1.91 -9.00
C GLN A 18 8.38 -1.54 -7.54
N ALA A 19 8.04 -2.51 -6.69
CA ALA A 19 7.77 -2.24 -5.27
C ALA A 19 9.01 -1.71 -4.54
N CYS A 20 10.18 -2.30 -4.78
CA CYS A 20 11.46 -1.84 -4.25
C CYS A 20 11.79 -0.41 -4.71
N ALA A 21 11.59 -0.10 -6.00
CA ALA A 21 11.83 1.25 -6.53
C ALA A 21 10.91 2.30 -5.87
N VAL A 22 9.62 2.00 -5.71
CA VAL A 22 8.69 2.91 -5.02
C VAL A 22 9.11 3.14 -3.56
N ASN A 23 9.48 2.09 -2.84
CA ASN A 23 9.94 2.22 -1.45
C ASN A 23 11.20 3.07 -1.34
N GLN A 24 12.14 2.92 -2.27
CA GLN A 24 13.37 3.71 -2.31
C GLN A 24 13.08 5.20 -2.58
N GLU A 25 12.28 5.52 -3.59
CA GLU A 25 11.96 6.89 -3.99
C GLU A 25 11.12 7.63 -2.94
N MET A 26 10.16 6.94 -2.32
CA MET A 26 9.28 7.55 -1.31
C MET A 26 9.96 7.72 0.05
N GLY A 27 11.00 6.94 0.34
CA GLY A 27 11.79 7.07 1.56
C GLY A 27 11.01 6.88 2.87
N TRP A 28 9.86 6.18 2.82
CA TRP A 28 9.07 5.85 4.00
C TRP A 28 9.62 4.63 4.74
N ASP A 29 9.12 4.40 5.94
CA ASP A 29 9.46 3.24 6.74
C ASP A 29 8.82 1.97 6.17
N THR A 30 9.65 1.12 5.56
CA THR A 30 9.20 -0.14 4.94
C THR A 30 8.69 -1.16 5.95
N SER A 31 8.97 -1.01 7.25
CA SER A 31 8.38 -1.87 8.29
C SER A 31 6.87 -1.64 8.48
N LYS A 32 6.34 -0.54 7.93
CA LYS A 32 4.91 -0.20 7.92
C LYS A 32 4.20 -0.52 6.60
N VAL A 33 4.94 -1.00 5.60
CA VAL A 33 4.43 -1.31 4.26
C VAL A 33 4.06 -2.78 4.18
N ASN A 34 2.85 -3.10 3.71
CA ASN A 34 2.38 -4.46 3.45
C ASN A 34 2.64 -5.41 4.64
N VAL A 35 2.32 -4.97 5.86
CA VAL A 35 2.70 -5.66 7.11
C VAL A 35 2.15 -7.08 7.25
N ASN A 36 1.12 -7.41 6.46
CA ASN A 36 0.49 -8.73 6.39
C ASN A 36 0.81 -9.47 5.07
N GLY A 37 1.85 -9.02 4.35
CA GLY A 37 2.19 -9.49 3.00
C GLY A 37 1.42 -8.77 1.90
N GLY A 38 1.99 -8.76 0.69
CA GLY A 38 1.41 -8.10 -0.48
C GLY A 38 1.01 -9.04 -1.61
N ALA A 39 0.83 -8.48 -2.80
CA ALA A 39 0.28 -9.18 -3.96
C ALA A 39 1.20 -10.29 -4.51
N ILE A 40 2.50 -10.27 -4.22
CA ILE A 40 3.41 -11.37 -4.57
C ILE A 40 2.98 -12.67 -3.85
N ALA A 41 2.57 -12.57 -2.59
CA ALA A 41 2.15 -13.72 -1.79
C ALA A 41 0.64 -14.01 -1.94
N ILE A 42 -0.19 -12.96 -1.90
CA ILE A 42 -1.66 -13.07 -1.83
C ILE A 42 -2.29 -13.24 -3.23
N GLY A 43 -1.60 -12.78 -4.28
CA GLY A 43 -2.10 -12.74 -5.64
C GLY A 43 -2.68 -11.38 -6.06
N HIS A 44 -2.82 -11.21 -7.37
CA HIS A 44 -3.17 -9.94 -8.01
C HIS A 44 -4.36 -10.07 -8.98
N PRO A 45 -5.61 -10.19 -8.48
CA PRO A 45 -6.81 -10.11 -9.32
C PRO A 45 -6.97 -8.66 -9.82
N ILE A 46 -6.47 -8.37 -11.02
CA ILE A 46 -6.21 -7.00 -11.53
C ILE A 46 -7.33 -6.00 -11.21
N GLY A 47 -8.57 -6.28 -11.63
CA GLY A 47 -9.71 -5.38 -11.43
C GLY A 47 -10.17 -5.20 -9.97
N ALA A 48 -9.81 -6.13 -9.08
CA ALA A 48 -10.19 -6.10 -7.66
C ALA A 48 -9.04 -5.66 -6.74
N SER A 49 -7.79 -5.63 -7.22
CA SER A 49 -6.61 -5.46 -6.38
C SER A 49 -6.60 -4.13 -5.62
N GLY A 50 -7.06 -3.04 -6.23
CA GLY A 50 -7.15 -1.75 -5.56
C GLY A 50 -8.07 -1.78 -4.33
N CYS A 51 -9.24 -2.40 -4.46
CA CYS A 51 -10.16 -2.57 -3.33
C CYS A 51 -9.60 -3.59 -2.32
N ARG A 52 -8.99 -4.70 -2.77
CA ARG A 52 -8.39 -5.71 -1.90
C ARG A 52 -7.34 -5.11 -0.95
N ILE A 53 -6.41 -4.31 -1.48
CA ILE A 53 -5.36 -3.70 -0.66
C ILE A 53 -5.94 -2.65 0.29
N LEU A 54 -6.95 -1.88 -0.16
CA LEU A 54 -7.65 -0.91 0.69
C LEU A 54 -8.37 -1.60 1.87
N VAL A 55 -9.07 -2.71 1.62
CA VAL A 55 -9.72 -3.48 2.69
C VAL A 55 -8.68 -4.02 3.68
N THR A 56 -7.55 -4.51 3.19
CA THR A 56 -6.43 -4.96 4.04
C THR A 56 -5.92 -3.83 4.93
N LEU A 57 -5.70 -2.65 4.35
CA LEU A 57 -5.30 -1.43 5.06
C LEU A 57 -6.30 -1.07 6.16
N LEU A 58 -7.59 -0.98 5.84
CA LEU A 58 -8.63 -0.56 6.79
C LEU A 58 -8.73 -1.50 8.00
N HIS A 59 -8.71 -2.82 7.76
CA HIS A 59 -8.78 -3.80 8.84
C HIS A 59 -7.53 -3.78 9.72
N GLU A 60 -6.34 -3.64 9.14
CA GLU A 60 -5.11 -3.58 9.92
C GLU A 60 -4.97 -2.25 10.67
N MET A 61 -5.41 -1.13 10.07
CA MET A 61 -5.49 0.17 10.75
C MET A 61 -6.43 0.10 11.97
N GLN A 62 -7.59 -0.55 11.82
CA GLN A 62 -8.51 -0.76 12.94
C GLN A 62 -7.88 -1.63 14.03
N LYS A 63 -7.18 -2.71 13.66
CA LYS A 63 -6.52 -3.62 14.59
C LYS A 63 -5.41 -2.96 15.40
N ARG A 64 -4.68 -2.00 14.81
CA ARG A 64 -3.55 -1.28 15.45
C ARG A 64 -3.92 0.08 16.03
N ASP A 65 -5.17 0.49 15.90
CA ASP A 65 -5.61 1.87 16.12
C ASP A 65 -4.76 2.93 15.39
N ALA A 66 -4.29 2.60 14.19
CA ALA A 66 -3.56 3.52 13.32
C ALA A 66 -4.49 4.64 12.83
N LYS A 67 -3.94 5.86 12.67
CA LYS A 67 -4.71 7.06 12.32
C LYS A 67 -4.59 7.39 10.86
N LYS A 68 -3.39 7.32 10.27
CA LYS A 68 -3.16 7.71 8.87
C LYS A 68 -2.63 6.55 8.04
N GLY A 69 -3.39 6.20 7.00
CA GLY A 69 -3.04 5.13 6.07
C GLY A 69 -3.06 5.58 4.61
N ILE A 70 -2.32 4.86 3.77
CA ILE A 70 -2.35 5.03 2.31
C ILE A 70 -2.42 3.68 1.61
N ALA A 71 -3.27 3.60 0.59
CA ALA A 71 -3.27 2.50 -0.37
C ALA A 71 -2.87 3.04 -1.76
N SER A 72 -1.95 2.38 -2.46
CA SER A 72 -1.46 2.83 -3.77
C SER A 72 -1.14 1.69 -4.73
N LEU A 73 -1.38 1.91 -6.03
CA LEU A 73 -1.15 0.94 -7.10
C LEU A 73 -0.53 1.58 -8.34
N CYS A 74 0.39 0.87 -8.98
CA CYS A 74 0.79 1.11 -10.36
C CYS A 74 -0.27 0.56 -11.33
N ILE A 75 -0.35 1.14 -12.52
CA ILE A 75 -1.30 0.74 -13.56
C ILE A 75 -0.56 0.63 -14.90
N GLY A 76 -0.82 -0.46 -15.62
CA GLY A 76 -0.31 -0.65 -16.98
C GLY A 76 -0.65 0.54 -17.89
N GLY A 77 0.28 0.92 -18.77
CA GLY A 77 0.14 2.14 -19.56
C GLY A 77 0.69 3.40 -18.88
N GLY A 78 1.37 3.27 -17.74
CA GLY A 78 2.16 4.35 -17.13
C GLY A 78 1.36 5.28 -16.23
N MET A 79 0.42 4.74 -15.46
CA MET A 79 -0.40 5.50 -14.52
C MET A 79 -0.21 4.97 -13.09
N GLY A 80 -0.70 5.74 -12.11
CA GLY A 80 -0.77 5.34 -10.72
C GLY A 80 -1.98 5.96 -10.03
N VAL A 81 -2.47 5.30 -8.98
CA VAL A 81 -3.56 5.80 -8.15
C VAL A 81 -3.22 5.59 -6.69
N ALA A 82 -3.55 6.58 -5.85
CA ALA A 82 -3.38 6.51 -4.41
C ALA A 82 -4.62 7.05 -3.69
N VAL A 83 -4.94 6.48 -2.54
CA VAL A 83 -5.99 6.96 -1.65
C VAL A 83 -5.45 7.01 -0.21
N THR A 84 -5.69 8.12 0.47
CA THR A 84 -5.33 8.32 1.87
C THR A 84 -6.57 8.22 2.75
N ILE A 85 -6.44 7.56 3.89
CA ILE A 85 -7.51 7.36 4.87
C ILE A 85 -7.06 7.91 6.23
N GLU A 86 -7.94 8.65 6.90
CA GLU A 86 -7.77 9.08 8.29
C GLU A 86 -8.90 8.50 9.14
N ARG A 87 -8.59 8.08 10.38
CA ARG A 87 -9.55 7.59 11.38
C ARG A 87 -9.67 8.54 12.56
#